data_AF-A0A660Z3X7-F1
#
_entry.id   AF-A0A660Z3X7-F1
#
_cell.length_a   1.000
_cell.length_b   1.000
_cell.length_c   1.000
_cell.angle_alpha   90.00
_cell.angle_beta   90.00
_cell.angle_gamma   90.00
#
_symmetry.space_group_name_H-M   'P 1'
#
loop_
_entity.id
_entity.type
_entity.pdbx_description
1 polymer ?
#
loop_
_entity_poly.entity_id
_entity_poly.type
_entity_poly.pdbx_seq_one_letter_code
_entity_poly.pdbx_strand_id
1 'polypeptide(L)' 'MILKYYIIFNYSSIVLVFMLLMLMVLKLVPTELFMPLLYIGIAILVLRIILRIYLSSYNKKLQKGG' A
#
# COMPACT_ATOMS: atom_id res chain seq x y z
N MET A 1 -7.30 -17.01 -6.24
CA MET A 1 -5.86 -16.66 -6.19
C MET A 1 -5.63 -15.16 -5.94
N ILE A 2 -6.29 -14.26 -6.70
CA ILE A 2 -6.23 -12.79 -6.55
C ILE A 2 -6.53 -12.28 -5.12
N LEU A 3 -7.49 -12.87 -4.43
CA LEU A 3 -7.85 -12.46 -3.05
C LEU A 3 -6.71 -12.68 -2.04
N LYS A 4 -5.94 -13.78 -2.17
CA LYS A 4 -4.80 -14.08 -1.29
C LYS A 4 -3.68 -13.06 -1.50
N TYR A 5 -3.32 -12.76 -2.75
CA TYR A 5 -2.32 -11.74 -3.08
C TYR A 5 -2.74 -10.35 -2.59
N TYR A 6 -4.03 -10.02 -2.70
CA TYR A 6 -4.56 -8.77 -2.16
C TYR A 6 -4.40 -8.69 -0.64
N ILE A 7 -4.76 -9.73 0.11
CA ILE A 7 -4.64 -9.74 1.59
C ILE A 7 -3.17 -9.59 1.99
N ILE A 8 -2.27 -10.34 1.34
CA ILE A 8 -0.83 -10.27 1.59
C ILE A 8 -0.29 -8.89 1.27
N PHE A 9 -0.63 -8.32 0.10
CA PHE A 9 -0.21 -6.99 -0.29
C PHE A 9 -0.75 -5.93 0.66
N ASN A 10 -2.03 -6.01 1.04
CA ASN A 10 -2.66 -5.05 1.95
C ASN A 10 -2.11 -5.13 3.39
N TYR A 11 -1.67 -6.28 3.89
CA TYR A 11 -0.96 -6.32 5.16
C TYR A 11 0.49 -5.83 5.01
N SER A 12 1.20 -6.33 3.99
CA SER A 12 2.60 -6.00 3.74
C SER A 12 2.84 -4.51 3.49
N SER A 13 1.98 -3.84 2.70
CA SER A 13 2.12 -2.40 2.46
C SER A 13 1.92 -1.54 3.72
N ILE A 14 1.21 -2.02 4.75
CA ILE A 14 1.02 -1.27 6.01
C ILE A 14 2.34 -1.31 6.77
N VAL A 15 2.90 -2.51 6.88
CA VAL A 15 4.18 -2.74 7.56
C VAL A 15 5.26 -1.92 6.87
N LEU A 16 5.28 -1.91 5.54
CA LEU A 16 6.26 -1.18 4.76
C LEU A 16 6.16 0.35 4.96
N VAL A 17 4.95 0.93 4.92
CA VAL A 17 4.74 2.35 5.23
C VAL A 17 5.14 2.69 6.66
N PHE A 18 4.82 1.82 7.62
CA PHE A 18 5.19 2.02 9.02
C PHE A 18 6.71 1.99 9.22
N MET A 19 7.40 1.08 8.52
CA MET A 19 8.86 0.98 8.54
C MET A 19 9.52 2.23 7.92
N LEU A 20 8.98 2.72 6.80
CA LEU A 20 9.38 3.98 6.16
C LEU A 20 9.24 5.18 7.12
N LEU A 21 8.11 5.29 7.83
CA LEU A 21 7.88 6.34 8.82
C LEU A 21 8.85 6.22 10.00
N MET A 22 9.07 5.02 10.52
CA MET A 22 10.05 4.76 11.59
C MET A 22 11.46 5.21 11.19
N LEU A 23 11.90 4.85 9.98
CA LEU A 23 13.21 5.23 9.45
C LEU A 23 13.37 6.76 9.34
N MET A 24 12.31 7.47 8.95
CA MET A 24 12.28 8.93 8.96
C MET A 24 12.37 9.51 10.38
N VAL A 25 11.54 9.02 11.31
CA VAL A 25 11.51 9.53 12.71
C VAL A 25 12.84 9.32 13.42
N LEU A 26 13.48 8.17 13.19
CA LEU A 26 14.78 7.83 13.77
C LEU A 26 15.95 8.60 13.14
N LYS A 27 15.70 9.45 12.13
CA LYS A 27 16.74 10.16 11.35
C LYS A 27 17.84 9.21 10.83
N LEU A 28 17.50 7.95 10.60
CA LEU A 28 18.41 6.93 10.07
C LEU A 28 18.62 7.09 8.56
N VAL A 29 17.83 7.95 7.93
CA VAL A 29 17.87 8.22 6.49
C VAL A 29 18.44 9.63 6.26
N PRO A 30 19.43 9.78 5.35
CA PRO A 30 19.93 11.08 4.92
C PRO A 30 18.79 12.00 4.48
N THR A 31 18.83 13.27 4.84
CA THR A 31 17.83 14.28 4.47
C THR A 31 17.64 14.42 2.96
N GLU A 32 18.67 14.06 2.18
CA GLU A 32 18.67 14.03 0.73
C GLU A 32 17.73 12.95 0.17
N LEU A 33 17.61 11.83 0.90
CA LEU A 33 16.78 10.68 0.53
C LEU A 33 15.38 10.74 1.16
N PHE A 34 15.12 11.72 2.03
CA PHE A 34 13.83 11.90 2.68
C PHE A 34 12.70 12.12 1.66
N MET A 35 12.88 13.08 0.74
CA MET A 35 11.89 13.37 -0.29
C MET A 35 11.62 12.15 -1.20
N PRO A 36 12.64 11.47 -1.76
CA PRO A 36 12.46 10.22 -2.50
C PRO A 36 11.69 9.15 -1.72
N LEU A 37 12.03 8.89 -0.45
CA LEU A 37 11.33 7.92 0.38
C LEU A 37 9.86 8.31 0.60
N LEU A 38 9.60 9.61 0.80
CA LEU A 38 8.24 10.14 0.95
C LEU A 38 7.41 9.90 -0.32
N TYR A 39 7.99 10.16 -1.50
CA TYR A 39 7.34 9.87 -2.78
C TYR A 39 7.01 8.38 -2.95
N ILE A 40 7.94 7.50 -2.58
CA ILE A 40 7.72 6.04 -2.62
C ILE A 40 6.57 5.65 -1.67
N GLY A 41 6.57 6.17 -0.43
CA GLY A 41 5.52 5.94 0.54
C GLY A 41 4.14 6.37 0.02
N ILE A 42 4.05 7.57 -0.58
CA ILE A 42 2.83 8.09 -1.19
C ILE A 42 2.39 7.20 -2.37
N ALA A 43 3.31 6.80 -3.25
CA ALA A 43 2.99 5.92 -4.38
C ALA A 43 2.39 4.58 -3.92
N ILE A 44 2.94 3.99 -2.86
CA ILE A 44 2.41 2.75 -2.26
C ILE A 44 1.00 2.96 -1.70
N LEU A 45 0.74 4.09 -1.04
CA LEU A 45 -0.59 4.43 -0.52
C LEU A 45 -1.60 4.60 -1.66
N VAL A 46 -1.24 5.29 -2.74
CA VAL A 46 -2.09 5.45 -3.92
C VAL A 46 -2.39 4.10 -4.58
N LEU A 47 -1.36 3.27 -4.79
CA LEU A 47 -1.52 1.93 -5.34
C LEU A 47 -2.48 1.08 -4.50
N ARG A 48 -2.37 1.16 -3.17
CA ARG A 48 -3.28 0.49 -2.24
C ARG A 48 -4.73 0.96 -2.39
N ILE A 49 -4.97 2.26 -2.56
CA ILE A 49 -6.31 2.81 -2.78
C ILE A 49 -6.91 2.26 -4.08
N ILE A 50 -6.13 2.27 -5.17
CA ILE A 50 -6.55 1.74 -6.47
C ILE A 50 -6.91 0.25 -6.35
N LEU A 51 -6.05 -0.55 -5.72
CA LEU A 51 -6.31 -1.98 -5.48
C LEU A 51 -7.57 -2.22 -4.64
N ARG A 52 -7.81 -1.40 -3.62
CA ARG A 52 -9.02 -1.48 -2.78
C ARG A 52 -10.28 -1.20 -3.59
N ILE A 53 -10.26 -0.17 -4.43
CA ILE A 53 -11.39 0.21 -5.31
C ILE A 53 -11.65 -0.89 -6.34
N TYR A 54 -10.60 -1.41 -6.96
CA TYR A 54 -10.70 -2.51 -7.92
C TYR A 54 -11.33 -3.75 -7.30
N LEU A 55 -10.85 -4.15 -6.11
CA LEU A 55 -11.40 -5.32 -5.43
C LEU A 55 -12.85 -5.10 -4.98
N SER A 56 -13.19 -3.92 -4.46
CA SER A 56 -14.56 -3.58 -4.09
C SER A 56 -15.51 -3.69 -5.28
N SER A 57 -15.06 -3.24 -6.45
CA SER A 57 -15.81 -3.30 -7.70
C SER A 57 -15.93 -4.74 -8.23
N TYR A 58 -14.87 -5.54 -8.12
CA TYR A 58 -14.86 -6.95 -8.51
C TYR A 58 -15.79 -7.79 -7.64
N ASN A 59 -15.75 -7.60 -6.31
CA ASN A 59 -16.61 -8.34 -5.36
C ASN A 59 -18.10 -8.01 -5.57
N LYS A 60 -18.42 -6.76 -5.91
CA LYS A 60 -19.78 -6.34 -6.28
C LYS A 60 -20.28 -6.98 -7.58
N LYS A 61 -19.40 -7.22 -8.57
CA LYS A 61 -19.78 -7.92 -9.80
C LYS A 61 -20.02 -9.41 -9.57
N LEU A 62 -19.21 -10.06 -8.72
CA LEU A 62 -19.38 -11.46 -8.34
C LEU A 62 -20.72 -11.72 -7.62
N GLN A 63 -21.17 -10.81 -6.75
CA GLN A 63 -22.46 -10.96 -6.06
C GLN A 63 -23.69 -10.67 -6.92
N LYS A 64 -23.55 -10.03 -8.09
CA LYS A 64 -24.69 -9.68 -8.97
C LYS A 64 -24.92 -10.68 -10.10
N GLY A 65 -24.03 -11.66 -10.27
CA GLY A 65 -24.11 -12.68 -11.33
C GLY A 65 -24.16 -14.11 -10.79
N GLY A 66 -24.47 -14.29 -9.51
CA GLY A 66 -24.68 -15.60 -8.86
C GLY A 66 -26.14 -15.79 -8.49
#